data_AF-A0A4X1U0L9-F1
#
_entry.id   AF-A0A4X1U0L9-F1
#
_cell.length_a   1.000
_cell.length_b   1.000
_cell.length_c   1.000
_cell.angle_alpha   90.00
_cell.angle_beta   90.00
_cell.angle_gamma   90.00
#
_symmetry.space_group_name_H-M   'P 1'
#
loop_
_entity.id
_entity.type
_entity.pdbx_description
1 polymer ?
#
loop_
_entity_poly.entity_id
_entity_poly.type
_entity_poly.pdbx_seq_one_letter_code
_entity_poly.pdbx_strand_id
1 'polypeptide(L)'
;FFAGELLQSVEEKGCASSSCVPLDFSASLGNNQTFGYKHQCCQDELCNKREFQLPQKSSHPNGIKCPACYSVDDISCEPDFLTCTGTETKCVNVIGISGPIFMIFAMGCATETACNLKNISILNNIKLHTYCVEGNGGPRVTSFMSSILTGFFLLKALL
;
A
#
# COMPACT_ATOMS: atom_id res chain seq x y z
N PHE A 1 -19.34 10.21 -10.89
CA PHE A 1 -18.29 10.41 -9.88
C PHE A 1 -18.82 9.86 -8.57
N PHE A 2 -18.51 8.61 -8.23
CA PHE A 2 -18.79 8.10 -6.89
C PHE A 2 -17.55 8.36 -6.06
N ALA A 3 -17.54 9.48 -5.34
CA ALA A 3 -16.69 9.60 -4.17
C ALA A 3 -17.30 8.67 -3.10
N GLY A 4 -16.53 7.73 -2.58
CA GLY A 4 -16.97 6.94 -1.43
C GLY A 4 -17.28 7.84 -0.24
N GLU A 5 -18.21 7.42 0.62
CA GLU A 5 -18.51 8.14 1.86
C GLU A 5 -17.35 7.98 2.85
N LEU A 6 -16.87 9.09 3.42
CA LEU A 6 -15.84 9.06 4.47
C LEU A 6 -16.48 8.52 5.75
N LEU A 7 -16.25 7.25 6.07
CA LEU A 7 -16.83 6.61 7.25
C LEU A 7 -16.26 7.16 8.56
N GLN A 8 -14.95 7.38 8.62
CA GLN A 8 -14.27 7.90 9.81
C GLN A 8 -12.92 8.51 9.44
N SER A 9 -12.53 9.60 10.12
CA SER A 9 -11.18 10.18 10.06
C SER A 9 -10.75 10.65 11.45
N VAL A 10 -9.48 10.46 11.78
CA VAL A 10 -8.85 11.03 12.97
C VAL A 10 -7.59 11.75 12.54
N GLU A 11 -7.40 12.95 13.07
CA GLU A 11 -6.21 13.77 12.84
C GLU A 11 -5.57 14.06 14.21
N GLU A 12 -4.30 13.73 14.33
CA GLU A 12 -3.51 13.98 15.54
C GLU A 12 -2.30 14.85 15.20
N LYS A 13 -2.03 15.83 16.06
CA LYS A 13 -0.91 16.77 15.91
C LYS A 13 -0.16 16.85 17.23
N GLY A 14 1.16 16.77 17.16
CA GLY A 14 2.01 16.87 18.34
C GLY A 14 3.48 16.92 17.99
N CYS A 15 4.30 16.94 19.02
CA CYS A 15 5.75 16.84 18.90
C CYS A 15 6.16 15.37 18.96
N ALA A 16 7.04 14.94 18.04
CA ALA A 16 7.67 13.63 18.12
C ALA A 16 8.85 13.68 19.11
N SER A 17 8.92 12.74 20.04
CA SER A 17 10.04 12.61 20.99
C SER A 17 11.26 11.88 20.42
N SER A 18 11.13 11.28 19.23
CA SER A 18 12.15 10.50 18.53
C SER A 18 12.13 10.78 17.02
N SER A 19 12.84 9.98 16.21
CA SER A 19 12.87 10.12 14.76
C SER A 19 11.46 10.07 14.15
N CYS A 20 11.05 11.17 13.53
CA CYS A 20 9.80 11.25 12.76
C CYS A 20 10.05 10.74 11.35
N VAL A 21 9.33 9.69 10.94
CA VAL A 21 9.42 9.10 9.60
C VAL A 21 8.12 9.38 8.85
N PRO A 22 8.15 10.21 7.78
CA PRO A 22 6.98 10.43 6.94
C PRO A 22 6.51 9.12 6.34
N LEU A 23 5.19 8.94 6.30
CA LEU A 23 4.57 7.75 5.70
C LEU A 23 3.20 8.14 5.17
N ASP A 24 2.92 7.82 3.93
CA ASP A 24 1.61 7.98 3.32
C ASP A 24 1.28 6.75 2.50
N PHE A 25 0.06 6.25 2.63
CA PHE A 25 -0.42 5.15 1.82
C PHE A 25 -1.94 5.16 1.68
N SER A 26 -2.41 4.51 0.62
CA SER A 26 -3.82 4.14 0.51
C SER A 26 -3.96 2.63 0.31
N ALA A 27 -5.08 2.08 0.73
CA ALA A 27 -5.46 0.71 0.46
C ALA A 27 -6.98 0.60 0.23
N SER A 28 -7.37 -0.13 -0.80
CA SER A 28 -8.74 -0.60 -1.03
C SER A 28 -8.81 -2.09 -0.73
N LEU A 29 -9.58 -2.48 0.28
CA LEU A 29 -9.67 -3.84 0.79
C LEU A 29 -11.09 -4.39 0.61
N GLY A 30 -11.20 -5.67 0.28
CA GLY A 30 -12.45 -6.45 0.27
C GLY A 30 -13.73 -5.65 -0.03
N ASN A 31 -14.67 -5.67 0.93
CA ASN A 31 -16.04 -5.13 0.87
C ASN A 31 -16.13 -3.59 0.74
N ASN A 32 -15.51 -3.02 -0.30
CA ASN A 32 -15.46 -1.58 -0.60
C ASN A 32 -14.81 -0.71 0.49
N GLN A 33 -14.06 -1.29 1.42
CA GLN A 33 -13.37 -0.50 2.44
C GLN A 33 -12.15 0.17 1.84
N THR A 34 -12.00 1.46 2.11
CA THR A 34 -10.89 2.27 1.61
C THR A 34 -10.23 2.95 2.79
N PHE A 35 -8.91 2.84 2.86
CA PHE A 35 -8.10 3.37 3.93
C PHE A 35 -7.11 4.37 3.34
N GLY A 36 -7.02 5.54 3.95
CA GLY A 36 -5.96 6.51 3.72
C GLY A 36 -5.22 6.73 5.02
N TYR A 37 -3.90 6.59 4.98
CA TYR A 37 -3.02 6.93 6.10
C TYR A 37 -2.00 7.95 5.65
N LYS A 38 -1.70 8.89 6.54
CA LYS A 38 -0.66 9.87 6.33
C LYS A 38 -0.05 10.23 7.66
N HIS A 39 1.25 10.42 7.64
CA HIS A 39 2.08 10.87 8.75
C HIS A 39 3.09 11.85 8.17
N GLN A 40 3.04 13.10 8.63
CA GLN A 40 3.90 14.17 8.15
C GLN A 40 4.83 14.64 9.25
N CYS A 41 6.08 14.90 8.87
CA CYS A 41 7.12 15.37 9.77
C CYS A 41 7.54 16.78 9.39
N CYS A 42 7.82 17.60 10.40
CA CYS A 42 8.38 18.93 10.23
C CYS A 42 9.19 19.31 11.48
N GLN A 43 10.08 20.30 11.37
CA GLN A 43 11.08 20.61 12.41
C GLN A 43 10.99 22.02 12.99
N ASP A 44 10.18 22.90 12.40
CA ASP A 44 10.03 24.28 12.87
C ASP A 44 8.93 24.42 13.92
N GLU A 45 9.02 25.45 14.75
CA GLU A 45 7.96 25.81 15.69
C GLU A 45 6.62 25.99 14.96
N LEU A 46 5.58 25.30 15.46
CA LEU A 46 4.22 25.36 14.92
C LEU A 46 4.10 24.99 13.43
N CYS A 47 5.02 24.18 12.89
CA CYS A 47 5.04 23.76 11.50
C CYS A 47 3.84 22.88 11.08
N ASN A 48 3.20 22.21 12.04
CA ASN A 48 2.07 21.30 11.85
C ASN A 48 0.70 22.00 11.71
N LYS A 49 0.67 23.32 11.49
CA LYS A 49 -0.57 24.11 11.32
C LYS A 49 -1.34 23.86 10.01
N ARG A 50 -0.69 23.30 8.99
CA ARG A 50 -1.32 23.09 7.68
C ARG A 50 -2.49 22.11 7.78
N GLU A 51 -3.47 22.30 6.90
CA GLU A 51 -4.59 21.37 6.76
C GLU A 51 -4.10 20.01 6.28
N PHE A 52 -4.69 18.97 6.84
CA PHE A 52 -4.29 17.60 6.61
C PHE A 52 -5.21 16.94 5.58
N GLN A 53 -4.68 16.68 4.39
CA GLN A 53 -5.42 15.97 3.35
C GLN A 53 -5.00 14.50 3.32
N LEU A 54 -5.95 13.61 3.62
CA LEU A 54 -5.79 12.17 3.46
C LEU A 54 -5.71 11.79 1.98
N PRO A 55 -4.96 10.73 1.62
CA PRO A 55 -4.98 10.17 0.28
C PRO A 55 -6.42 9.83 -0.13
N GLN A 56 -6.90 10.44 -1.22
CA GLN A 56 -8.20 10.14 -1.78
C GLN A 56 -8.11 9.00 -2.77
N LYS A 57 -9.08 8.08 -2.71
CA LYS A 57 -9.20 7.02 -3.70
C LYS A 57 -9.60 7.58 -5.06
N SER A 58 -8.83 7.21 -6.07
CA SER A 58 -9.20 7.46 -7.46
C SER A 58 -10.38 6.57 -7.86
N SER A 59 -11.24 7.07 -8.73
CA SER A 59 -12.27 6.24 -9.37
C SER A 59 -11.82 5.62 -10.70
N HIS A 60 -10.61 5.96 -11.17
CA HIS A 60 -10.09 5.50 -12.45
C HIS A 60 -9.35 4.16 -12.29
N PRO A 61 -9.81 3.07 -12.93
CA PRO A 61 -9.10 1.80 -12.95
C PRO A 61 -7.69 1.95 -13.51
N ASN A 62 -6.71 1.26 -12.92
CA ASN A 62 -5.32 1.26 -13.38
C ASN A 62 -4.90 -0.04 -14.09
N GLY A 63 -5.84 -0.97 -14.29
CA GLY A 63 -5.62 -2.24 -14.99
C GLY A 63 -5.11 -3.39 -14.14
N ILE A 64 -4.76 -3.15 -12.86
CA ILE A 64 -4.33 -4.20 -11.94
C ILE A 64 -5.54 -4.82 -11.24
N LYS A 65 -5.49 -6.14 -11.04
CA LYS A 65 -6.47 -6.88 -10.25
C LYS A 65 -5.78 -7.63 -9.12
N CYS A 66 -6.37 -7.54 -7.93
CA CYS A 66 -5.84 -8.16 -6.73
C CYS A 66 -6.89 -9.05 -6.07
N PRO A 67 -6.49 -10.18 -5.47
CA PRO A 67 -7.34 -10.87 -4.51
C PRO A 67 -7.75 -9.91 -3.39
N ALA A 68 -9.02 -9.95 -3.01
CA ALA A 68 -9.61 -9.03 -2.07
C ALA A 68 -10.64 -9.75 -1.20
N CYS A 69 -10.51 -9.56 0.11
CA CYS A 69 -11.50 -9.97 1.09
C CYS A 69 -11.27 -9.17 2.39
N TYR A 70 -12.23 -9.21 3.31
CA TYR A 70 -12.13 -8.54 4.59
C TYR A 70 -12.86 -9.37 5.63
N SER A 71 -12.18 -9.72 6.72
CA SER A 71 -12.73 -10.46 7.85
C SER A 71 -12.30 -9.84 9.18
N VAL A 72 -13.18 -9.97 10.17
CA VAL A 72 -12.96 -9.57 11.56
C VAL A 72 -13.04 -10.82 12.42
N ASP A 73 -12.14 -10.94 13.40
CA ASP A 73 -12.02 -12.07 14.31
C ASP A 73 -11.73 -13.41 13.61
N ASP A 74 -11.18 -13.36 12.39
CA ASP A 74 -10.69 -14.50 11.62
C ASP A 74 -9.28 -14.23 11.08
N ILE A 75 -8.52 -15.30 10.84
CA ILE A 75 -7.16 -15.29 10.29
C ILE A 75 -7.14 -15.37 8.76
N SER A 76 -8.30 -15.61 8.12
CA SER A 76 -8.42 -15.77 6.68
C SER A 76 -9.80 -15.37 6.17
N CYS A 77 -9.91 -15.21 4.84
CA CYS A 77 -11.19 -15.09 4.15
C CYS A 77 -11.09 -15.63 2.73
N GLU A 78 -12.22 -16.03 2.16
CA GLU A 78 -12.29 -16.45 0.76
C GLU A 78 -12.19 -15.22 -0.16
N PRO A 79 -11.20 -15.16 -1.07
CA PRO A 79 -10.94 -13.98 -1.88
C PRO A 79 -11.84 -13.91 -3.13
N ASP A 80 -12.30 -12.71 -3.45
CA ASP A 80 -12.76 -12.32 -4.79
C ASP A 80 -11.71 -11.38 -5.44
N PHE A 81 -11.95 -10.87 -6.64
CA PHE A 81 -11.04 -9.95 -7.33
C PHE A 81 -11.52 -8.49 -7.29
N LEU A 82 -10.66 -7.62 -6.78
CA LEU A 82 -10.84 -6.18 -6.83
C LEU A 82 -10.03 -5.57 -7.98
N THR A 83 -10.66 -4.68 -8.75
CA THR A 83 -9.96 -3.87 -9.75
C THR A 83 -9.35 -2.64 -9.07
N CYS A 84 -8.04 -2.52 -9.14
CA CYS A 84 -7.32 -1.43 -8.51
C CYS A 84 -7.46 -0.12 -9.30
N THR A 85 -7.26 0.99 -8.60
CA THR A 85 -7.51 2.33 -9.13
C THR A 85 -6.37 3.27 -8.80
N GLY A 86 -6.14 4.27 -9.65
CA GLY A 86 -5.13 5.31 -9.43
C GLY A 86 -3.75 4.74 -9.07
N THR A 87 -3.22 5.18 -7.92
CA THR A 87 -1.87 4.86 -7.44
C THR A 87 -1.77 3.54 -6.66
N GLU A 88 -2.87 2.81 -6.48
CA GLU A 88 -2.85 1.50 -5.82
C GLU A 88 -2.36 0.41 -6.79
N THR A 89 -1.04 0.26 -6.88
CA THR A 89 -0.37 -0.59 -7.88
C THR A 89 0.13 -1.92 -7.33
N LYS A 90 -0.14 -2.24 -6.06
CA LYS A 90 0.27 -3.50 -5.43
C LYS A 90 -0.93 -4.24 -4.87
N CYS A 91 -0.82 -5.57 -4.83
CA CYS A 91 -1.71 -6.41 -4.04
C CYS A 91 -1.16 -6.53 -2.63
N VAL A 92 -2.00 -6.34 -1.61
CA VAL A 92 -1.59 -6.32 -0.20
C VAL A 92 -2.39 -7.31 0.62
N ASN A 93 -1.72 -7.94 1.58
CA ASN A 93 -2.34 -8.62 2.70
C ASN A 93 -2.13 -7.77 3.96
N VAL A 94 -3.18 -7.63 4.75
CA VAL A 94 -3.24 -6.78 5.94
C VAL A 94 -3.66 -7.64 7.13
N ILE A 95 -2.89 -7.53 8.20
CA ILE A 95 -3.20 -8.10 9.51
C ILE A 95 -3.28 -6.93 10.49
N GLY A 96 -4.46 -6.70 11.06
CA GLY A 96 -4.69 -5.72 12.12
C GLY A 96 -4.92 -6.43 13.45
N ILE A 97 -4.28 -5.96 14.53
CA ILE A 97 -4.43 -6.55 15.86
C ILE A 97 -4.67 -5.45 16.89
N SER A 98 -5.69 -5.61 17.74
CA SER A 98 -5.90 -4.77 18.92
C SER A 98 -6.18 -5.63 20.15
N GLY A 99 -5.23 -5.64 21.10
CA GLY A 99 -5.31 -6.54 22.26
C GLY A 99 -5.31 -8.03 21.85
N PRO A 100 -5.75 -8.92 22.76
CA PRO A 100 -5.71 -10.37 22.51
C PRO A 100 -6.93 -10.91 21.75
N ILE A 101 -7.99 -10.11 21.55
CA ILE A 101 -9.30 -10.60 21.09
C ILE A 101 -9.65 -10.08 19.69
N PHE A 102 -9.20 -8.88 19.33
CA PHE A 102 -9.59 -8.25 18.07
C PHE A 102 -8.52 -8.44 16.99
N MET A 103 -8.92 -9.07 15.89
CA MET A 103 -8.07 -9.28 14.72
C MET A 103 -8.82 -8.88 13.43
N ILE A 104 -8.09 -8.31 12.48
CA ILE A 104 -8.56 -8.08 11.12
C ILE A 104 -7.62 -8.83 10.19
N PHE A 105 -8.19 -9.60 9.27
CA PHE A 105 -7.47 -10.10 8.10
C PHE A 105 -8.13 -9.53 6.84
N ALA A 106 -7.34 -8.94 5.96
CA ALA A 106 -7.85 -8.35 4.74
C ALA A 106 -6.85 -8.43 3.58
N MET A 107 -7.39 -8.42 2.37
CA MET A 107 -6.64 -8.42 1.12
C MET A 107 -7.19 -7.34 0.20
N GLY A 108 -6.35 -6.82 -0.70
CA GLY A 108 -6.81 -5.92 -1.75
C GLY A 108 -5.70 -5.17 -2.46
N CYS A 109 -6.02 -3.96 -2.90
CA CYS A 109 -5.12 -3.06 -3.62
C CYS A 109 -4.49 -2.05 -2.64
N ALA A 110 -3.23 -1.68 -2.85
CA ALA A 110 -2.59 -0.62 -2.08
C ALA A 110 -1.47 0.10 -2.86
N THR A 111 -1.05 1.26 -2.36
CA THR A 111 0.18 1.92 -2.81
C THR A 111 1.40 1.10 -2.39
N GLU A 112 2.52 1.28 -3.10
CA GLU A 112 3.77 0.57 -2.79
C GLU A 112 4.31 0.87 -1.38
N THR A 113 4.07 2.08 -0.87
CA THR A 113 4.41 2.49 0.49
C THR A 113 3.65 1.73 1.58
N ALA A 114 2.54 1.07 1.24
CA ALA A 114 1.84 0.18 2.15
C ALA A 114 2.51 -1.20 2.30
N CYS A 115 3.57 -1.50 1.54
CA CYS A 115 4.23 -2.80 1.60
C CYS A 115 5.19 -2.89 2.80
N ASN A 116 5.19 -4.05 3.47
CA ASN A 116 6.15 -4.39 4.53
C ASN A 116 6.07 -3.50 5.78
N LEU A 117 4.90 -2.92 6.07
CA LEU A 117 4.70 -2.18 7.31
C LEU A 117 4.66 -3.15 8.49
N LYS A 118 5.31 -2.78 9.59
CA LYS A 118 5.39 -3.60 10.80
C LYS A 118 5.01 -2.75 12.01
N ASN A 119 3.99 -3.18 12.73
CA ASN A 119 3.54 -2.56 13.98
C ASN A 119 3.19 -1.07 13.84
N ILE A 120 2.63 -0.66 12.70
CA ILE A 120 2.13 0.71 12.54
C ILE A 120 0.84 0.82 13.34
N SER A 121 0.81 1.72 14.33
CA SER A 121 -0.40 2.01 15.09
C SER A 121 -1.30 2.95 14.30
N ILE A 122 -2.56 2.58 14.15
CA ILE A 122 -3.60 3.40 13.52
C ILE A 122 -4.74 3.66 14.54
N LEU A 123 -5.93 4.00 14.03
CA LEU A 123 -7.17 4.18 14.80
C LEU A 123 -7.34 3.12 15.90
N ASN A 124 -7.74 3.55 17.09
CA ASN A 124 -8.05 2.68 18.24
C ASN A 124 -6.91 1.75 18.66
N ASN A 125 -5.65 2.16 18.47
CA ASN A 125 -4.45 1.38 18.78
C ASN A 125 -4.37 0.03 18.03
N ILE A 126 -5.04 -0.08 16.88
CA ILE A 126 -4.88 -1.24 15.99
C ILE A 126 -3.47 -1.18 15.43
N LYS A 127 -2.71 -2.25 15.64
CA LYS A 127 -1.38 -2.44 15.06
C LYS A 127 -1.51 -3.16 13.73
N LEU A 128 -1.06 -2.51 12.67
CA LEU A 128 -1.03 -3.08 11.34
C LEU A 128 0.30 -3.77 11.04
N HIS A 129 0.19 -4.94 10.45
CA HIS A 129 1.25 -5.60 9.70
C HIS A 129 0.78 -5.82 8.26
N THR A 130 1.58 -5.41 7.29
CA THR A 130 1.24 -5.53 5.88
C THR A 130 2.39 -6.15 5.09
N TYR A 131 2.06 -6.87 4.03
CA TYR A 131 3.01 -7.35 3.05
C TYR A 131 2.34 -7.41 1.69
N CYS A 132 3.11 -7.10 0.65
CA CYS A 132 2.60 -7.11 -0.71
C CYS A 132 2.89 -8.46 -1.38
N VAL A 133 1.99 -8.87 -2.26
CA VAL A 133 2.06 -10.10 -3.03
C VAL A 133 2.03 -9.77 -4.52
N GLU A 134 2.60 -10.65 -5.34
CA GLU A 134 2.51 -10.54 -6.80
C GLU A 134 1.05 -10.74 -7.23
N GLY A 135 0.50 -9.81 -8.01
CA GLY A 135 -0.84 -9.91 -8.56
C GLY A 135 -0.89 -10.90 -9.73
N ASN A 136 -1.86 -11.81 -9.73
CA ASN A 136 -2.13 -12.66 -10.90
C ASN A 136 -2.95 -11.85 -11.94
N GLY A 137 -2.27 -11.14 -12.86
CA GLY A 137 -2.93 -10.57 -14.04
C GLY A 137 -2.11 -9.58 -14.89
N GLY A 138 -1.49 -10.09 -15.97
CA GLY A 138 -1.03 -9.31 -17.16
C GLY A 138 0.48 -9.22 -17.36
N PRO A 139 1.01 -9.44 -18.59
CA PRO A 139 2.44 -9.63 -18.82
C PRO A 139 3.23 -8.38 -18.47
N ARG A 140 4.30 -8.56 -17.67
CA ARG A 140 5.37 -7.57 -17.57
C ARG A 140 5.91 -7.38 -18.99
N VAL A 141 5.59 -6.25 -19.62
CA VAL A 141 6.38 -5.75 -20.76
C VAL A 141 7.72 -5.36 -20.16
N THR A 142 8.57 -6.36 -19.98
CA THR A 142 10.00 -6.16 -19.76
C THR A 142 10.49 -5.65 -21.11
N SER A 143 10.61 -4.33 -21.20
CA SER A 143 11.33 -3.68 -22.28
C SER A 143 12.80 -4.11 -22.16
N PHE A 144 13.12 -5.27 -22.75
CA PHE A 144 14.49 -5.63 -23.03
C PHE A 144 14.94 -4.73 -24.18
N MET A 145 15.42 -3.54 -23.86
CA MET A 145 16.36 -2.84 -24.74
C MET A 145 17.61 -3.73 -24.80
N SER A 146 17.62 -4.66 -25.77
CA SER A 146 18.78 -5.49 -26.08
C SER A 146 19.84 -4.59 -26.72
N SER A 147 20.67 -4.00 -25.88
CA SER A 147 21.90 -3.34 -26.32
C SER A 147 22.89 -4.43 -26.73
N ILE A 148 22.85 -4.85 -28.00
CA ILE A 148 23.95 -5.60 -28.60
C ILE A 148 25.13 -4.63 -28.73
N LEU A 149 25.95 -4.57 -27.68
CA LEU A 149 27.24 -3.90 -27.73
C LEU A 149 28.29 -4.92 -28.17
N THR A 150 28.67 -4.77 -29.44
CA THR A 150 29.89 -5.24 -30.11
C THR A 150 31.01 -5.77 -29.19
N GLY A 151 31.33 -7.06 -29.35
CA GLY A 151 32.57 -7.66 -28.89
C GLY A 151 33.31 -8.32 -30.05
N PHE A 152 34.11 -7.54 -30.78
CA PHE A 152 35.13 -8.07 -31.69
C PHE A 152 36.29 -8.63 -30.86
N PHE A 153 36.39 -9.95 -30.76
CA PHE A 153 37.64 -10.64 -30.41
C PHE A 153 37.71 -11.96 -31.18
N LEU A 154 38.18 -11.91 -32.44
CA LEU A 154 38.71 -13.08 -33.11
C LEU A 154 40.17 -13.24 -32.69
N LEU A 155 40.43 -14.19 -31.80
CA LEU A 155 41.78 -14.68 -31.53
C LEU A 155 41.78 -16.22 -31.51
N LYS A 156 42.75 -16.76 -32.26
CA LYS A 156 43.22 -18.16 -32.39
C LYS A 156 42.42 -19.03 -33.35
N ALA A 157 43.03 -19.86 -34.21
CA ALA A 157 44.34 -20.54 -34.16
C ALA A 157 44.93 -20.63 -35.59
N LEU A 158 46.23 -20.46 -35.86
CA LEU A 158 47.32 -21.44 -35.65
C LEU A 158 46.89 -22.89 -35.90
N LEU A 159 46.86 -23.26 -37.19
CA LEU A 159 47.34 -24.52 -37.77
C LEU A 159 47.68 -24.27 -39.24
#